data_AF-A0A2E8IWY7-F1
#
_entry.id   AF-A0A2E8IWY7-F1
#
_cell.length_a   1.000
_cell.length_b   1.000
_cell.length_c   1.000
_cell.angle_alpha   90.00
_cell.angle_beta   90.00
_cell.angle_gamma   90.00
#
_symmetry.space_group_name_H-M   'P 1'
#
loop_
_entity.id
_entity.type
_entity.pdbx_description
1 polymer ?
#
loop_
_entity_poly.entity_id
_entity_poly.type
_entity_poly.pdbx_seq_one_letter_code
_entity_poly.pdbx_strand_id
1 'polypeptide(L)'
;MSAKWKITLQVQSNSSDNTSSLQAAMITDCEIINHENSFSIEIIEQKAKDLRAMWNTRIRGLIAVDSLMAVLDGLDHTEDSSTSNA
;
A
#
# COMPACT_ATOMS: atom_id res chain seq x y z
N MET A 1 -7.76 -32.22 10.50
CA MET A 1 -7.27 -30.83 10.59
C MET A 1 -7.98 -30.00 9.53
N SER A 2 -8.49 -28.82 9.85
CA SER A 2 -9.02 -27.88 8.83
C SER A 2 -7.85 -27.26 8.06
N ALA A 3 -8.03 -27.02 6.76
CA ALA A 3 -7.07 -26.24 5.98
C ALA A 3 -6.94 -24.82 6.57
N LYS A 4 -5.70 -24.31 6.63
CA LYS A 4 -5.39 -22.93 7.03
C LYS A 4 -4.90 -22.21 5.78
N TRP A 5 -5.65 -21.22 5.33
CA TRP A 5 -5.36 -20.47 4.11
C TRP A 5 -4.49 -19.27 4.46
N LYS A 6 -3.43 -19.06 3.69
CA LYS A 6 -2.48 -17.97 3.92
C LYS A 6 -2.19 -17.26 2.61
N ILE A 7 -2.17 -15.94 2.65
CA ILE A 7 -1.64 -15.07 1.59
C ILE A 7 -0.65 -14.11 2.24
N THR A 8 0.47 -13.90 1.54
CA THR A 8 1.46 -12.88 1.87
C THR A 8 1.53 -11.91 0.71
N LEU A 9 1.49 -10.62 1.02
CA LEU A 9 1.75 -9.55 0.07
C LEU A 9 3.01 -8.83 0.49
N GLN A 10 3.90 -8.61 -0.48
CA GLN A 10 5.03 -7.72 -0.34
C GLN A 10 4.80 -6.50 -1.23
N VAL A 11 5.02 -5.32 -0.68
CA VAL A 11 4.80 -4.04 -1.34
C VAL A 11 6.09 -3.22 -1.31
N GLN A 12 6.43 -2.66 -2.46
CA GLN A 12 7.54 -1.74 -2.66
C GLN A 12 7.12 -0.71 -3.70
N SER A 13 7.41 0.56 -3.45
CA SER A 13 7.21 1.65 -4.40
C SER A 13 8.55 2.12 -4.99
N ASN A 14 8.50 3.15 -5.84
CA ASN A 14 9.64 3.78 -6.49
C ASN A 14 10.55 4.58 -5.52
N SER A 15 10.06 4.92 -4.33
CA SER A 15 10.83 5.60 -3.28
C SER A 15 10.55 5.01 -1.89
N SER A 16 11.48 5.24 -0.96
CA SER A 16 11.34 4.83 0.44
C SER A 16 10.17 5.55 1.13
N ASP A 17 9.99 6.85 0.84
CA ASP A 17 8.90 7.65 1.37
C ASP A 17 7.54 7.16 0.88
N ASN A 18 7.47 6.78 -0.41
CA ASN A 18 6.25 6.23 -0.98
C ASN A 18 5.93 4.85 -0.39
N THR A 19 6.96 4.01 -0.20
CA THR A 19 6.80 2.71 0.45
C THR A 19 6.31 2.87 1.89
N SER A 20 6.85 3.84 2.63
CA SER A 20 6.45 4.17 4.00
C SER A 20 5.01 4.71 4.07
N SER A 21 4.59 5.49 3.09
CA SER A 21 3.21 6.02 2.99
C SER A 21 2.19 4.90 2.74
N LEU A 22 2.49 3.99 1.81
CA LEU A 22 1.67 2.79 1.58
C LEU A 22 1.61 1.91 2.82
N GLN A 23 2.74 1.75 3.52
CA GLN A 23 2.80 0.99 4.76
C GLN A 23 1.92 1.61 5.85
N ALA A 24 2.01 2.94 6.06
CA ALA A 24 1.26 3.66 7.08
C ALA A 24 -0.25 3.49 6.91
N ALA A 25 -0.72 3.42 5.66
CA ALA A 25 -2.12 3.16 5.35
C ALA A 25 -2.61 1.75 5.73
N MET A 26 -1.70 0.82 6.08
CA MET A 26 -2.03 -0.57 6.44
C MET A 26 -1.86 -0.87 7.94
N ILE A 27 -1.26 0.04 8.73
CA ILE A 27 -0.85 -0.21 10.13
C ILE A 27 -2.03 -0.55 11.05
N THR A 28 -3.23 -0.03 10.80
CA THR A 28 -4.38 -0.31 11.66
C THR A 28 -4.97 -1.71 11.48
N ASP A 29 -4.66 -2.38 10.37
CA ASP A 29 -5.47 -3.51 9.89
C ASP A 29 -4.71 -4.85 9.84
N CYS A 30 -3.39 -4.86 10.01
CA CYS A 30 -2.58 -6.07 9.94
C CYS A 30 -1.20 -5.91 10.60
N GLU A 31 -0.62 -7.03 10.99
CA GLU A 31 0.80 -7.09 11.35
C GLU A 31 1.64 -6.81 10.09
N ILE A 32 2.53 -5.83 10.20
CA ILE A 32 3.45 -5.44 9.13
C ILE A 32 4.85 -5.96 9.46
N ILE A 33 5.45 -6.62 8.48
CA ILE A 33 6.84 -7.07 8.51
C ILE A 33 7.65 -6.11 7.64
N ASN A 34 8.52 -5.32 8.27
CA ASN A 34 9.38 -4.38 7.56
C ASN A 34 10.60 -5.10 6.96
N HIS A 35 10.97 -4.71 5.75
CA HIS A 35 12.23 -5.05 5.10
C HIS A 35 13.00 -3.77 4.75
N GLU A 36 14.19 -3.89 4.19
CA GLU A 36 15.05 -2.74 3.87
C GLU A 36 14.36 -1.72 2.93
N ASN A 37 13.75 -2.22 1.84
CA ASN A 37 13.15 -1.39 0.78
C ASN A 37 11.67 -1.72 0.52
N SER A 38 11.05 -2.51 1.38
CA SER A 38 9.69 -3.00 1.18
C SER A 38 9.07 -3.36 2.52
N PHE A 39 7.78 -3.66 2.52
CA PHE A 39 7.13 -4.26 3.67
C PHE A 39 6.27 -5.44 3.22
N SER A 40 5.87 -6.29 4.15
CA SER A 40 4.93 -7.37 3.90
C SER A 40 3.80 -7.37 4.90
N ILE A 41 2.65 -7.85 4.45
CA ILE A 41 1.54 -8.23 5.31
C ILE A 41 1.23 -9.72 5.11
N GLU A 42 0.80 -10.36 6.18
CA GLU A 42 0.39 -11.74 6.16
C GLU A 42 -1.06 -11.85 6.65
N ILE A 43 -1.90 -12.49 5.85
CA ILE A 43 -3.29 -12.76 6.21
C ILE A 43 -3.47 -14.26 6.29
N ILE A 44 -3.96 -14.73 7.43
CA ILE A 44 -4.22 -16.14 7.65
C ILE A 44 -5.65 -16.34 8.12
N GLU A 45 -6.40 -17.17 7.41
CA GLU A 45 -7.79 -17.46 7.72
C GLU A 45 -8.09 -18.95 7.64
N GLN A 46 -9.08 -19.40 8.42
CA GLN A 46 -9.53 -20.80 8.39
C GLN A 46 -10.43 -21.08 7.17
N LYS A 47 -11.09 -20.06 6.63
CA LYS A 47 -12.01 -20.19 5.49
C LYS A 47 -11.51 -19.35 4.33
N ALA A 48 -11.42 -19.95 3.14
CA ALA A 48 -10.97 -19.28 1.93
C ALA A 48 -11.79 -18.01 1.60
N LYS A 49 -13.10 -18.01 1.87
CA LYS A 49 -13.96 -16.85 1.64
C LYS A 49 -13.60 -15.65 2.52
N ASP A 50 -13.17 -15.91 3.75
CA ASP A 50 -12.80 -14.87 4.71
C ASP A 50 -11.42 -14.32 4.32
N LEU A 51 -10.49 -15.20 3.90
CA LEU A 51 -9.20 -14.77 3.33
C LEU A 51 -9.41 -13.82 2.14
N ARG A 52 -10.30 -14.19 1.20
CA ARG A 52 -10.62 -13.36 0.04
C ARG A 52 -11.19 -12.01 0.46
N ALA A 53 -12.09 -11.98 1.44
CA ALA A 53 -12.69 -10.75 1.92
C ALA A 53 -11.64 -9.82 2.54
N MET A 54 -10.79 -10.36 3.42
CA MET A 54 -9.71 -9.64 4.07
C MET A 54 -8.69 -9.09 3.07
N TRP A 55 -8.32 -9.91 2.09
CA TRP A 55 -7.45 -9.55 0.97
C TRP A 55 -8.01 -8.39 0.15
N ASN A 56 -9.27 -8.51 -0.31
CA ASN A 56 -9.89 -7.51 -1.16
C ASN A 56 -10.03 -6.15 -0.46
N THR A 57 -10.29 -6.12 0.84
CA THR A 57 -10.34 -4.85 1.59
C THR A 57 -8.98 -4.16 1.62
N ARG A 58 -7.90 -4.91 1.90
CA ARG A 58 -6.54 -4.36 1.99
C ARG A 58 -5.99 -3.90 0.64
N ILE A 59 -6.22 -4.67 -0.42
CA ILE A 59 -5.85 -4.26 -1.78
C ILE A 59 -6.59 -2.99 -2.20
N ARG A 60 -7.89 -2.86 -1.88
CA ARG A 60 -8.63 -1.62 -2.18
C ARG A 60 -8.08 -0.41 -1.42
N GLY A 61 -7.66 -0.58 -0.15
CA GLY A 61 -6.99 0.47 0.62
C GLY A 61 -5.67 0.90 -0.02
N LEU A 62 -4.83 -0.06 -0.41
CA LEU A 62 -3.56 0.21 -1.10
C LEU A 62 -3.78 0.98 -2.41
N ILE A 63 -4.74 0.57 -3.24
CA ILE A 63 -5.06 1.25 -4.51
C ILE A 63 -5.48 2.71 -4.26
N ALA A 64 -6.27 2.96 -3.22
CA ALA A 64 -6.72 4.32 -2.89
C ALA A 64 -5.55 5.22 -2.50
N VAL A 65 -4.61 4.71 -1.71
CA VAL A 65 -3.43 5.45 -1.25
C VAL A 65 -2.46 5.69 -2.40
N ASP A 66 -2.19 4.67 -3.21
CA ASP A 66 -1.36 4.79 -4.42
C ASP A 66 -1.91 5.84 -5.40
N SER A 67 -3.23 5.85 -5.62
CA SER A 67 -3.89 6.85 -6.46
C SER A 67 -3.78 8.27 -5.88
N LEU A 68 -3.89 8.42 -4.56
CA LEU A 68 -3.72 9.71 -3.88
C LEU A 68 -2.29 10.24 -4.04
N MET A 69 -1.30 9.36 -3.86
CA MET A 69 0.11 9.72 -4.01
C MET A 69 0.43 10.17 -5.43
N ALA A 70 -0.08 9.47 -6.44
CA ALA A 70 0.08 9.88 -7.85
C ALA A 70 -0.51 11.28 -8.14
N VAL A 71 -1.61 11.64 -7.47
CA VAL A 71 -2.20 12.98 -7.59
C VAL A 71 -1.32 14.03 -6.89
N LEU A 72 -0.80 13.73 -5.69
CA LEU A 72 0.07 14.63 -4.94
C LEU A 72 1.39 14.90 -5.69
N ASP A 73 2.04 13.84 -6.21
CA ASP A 73 3.27 13.95 -7.01
C ASP A 73 3.03 14.77 -8.29
N GLY A 74 1.83 14.69 -8.87
CA GLY A 74 1.44 15.47 -10.05
C GLY A 74 1.19 16.96 -9.75
N LEU A 75 0.81 17.31 -8.52
CA LEU A 75 0.59 18.69 -8.09
C LEU A 75 1.92 19.42 -7.84
N ASP A 76 2.92 18.73 -7.29
CA ASP A 76 4.27 19.29 -7.07
C ASP A 76 4.95 19.71 -8.38
N HIS A 77 4.66 19.05 -9.51
CA HIS A 77 5.23 19.40 -10.82
C HIS A 77 4.58 20.62 -11.51
N THR A 78 3.47 21.16 -10.99
CA THR A 78 2.80 22.32 -11.61
C THR A 78 3.23 23.68 -11.08
N GLU A 79 3.84 23.77 -9.89
CA GLU A 79 4.17 25.06 -9.27
C GLU A 79 5.44 25.74 -9.82
N ASP A 80 6.32 25.01 -10.53
CA ASP A 80 7.59 25.56 -11.03
C ASP A 80 7.50 26.23 -12.43
N SER A 81 6.33 26.28 -13.08
CA SER A 81 6.22 26.80 -14.47
C SER A 81 5.75 28.26 -14.60
N SER A 82 5.80 29.07 -13.53
CA SER A 82 5.30 30.45 -13.56
C SER A 82 6.26 31.49 -12.98
N THR A 83 7.48 31.62 -13.53
CA THR A 83 8.17 32.93 -13.61
C THR A 83 9.25 32.91 -14.70
N SER A 84 8.89 33.34 -15.91
CA SER A 84 9.77 34.16 -16.76
C SER A 84 8.93 34.76 -17.87
N ASN A 85 8.43 35.97 -17.63
CA ASN A 85 7.98 36.86 -18.69
C ASN A 85 8.35 38.30 -18.31
N ALA A 86 9.10 38.92 -19.21
CA ALA A 86 9.53 40.32 -19.31
C ALA A 86 10.73 40.76 -18.45
#